data_AF-A0A0N9IBV6-F1
#
_entry.id   AF-A0A0N9IBV6-F1
#
_cell.length_a   1.000
_cell.length_b   1.000
_cell.length_c   1.000
_cell.angle_alpha   90.00
_cell.angle_beta   90.00
_cell.angle_gamma   90.00
#
_symmetry.space_group_name_H-M   'P 1'
#
loop_
_entity.id
_entity.type
_entity.pdbx_description
1 polymer ?
#
loop_
_entity_poly.entity_id
_entity_poly.type
_entity_poly.pdbx_seq_one_letter_code
_entity_poly.pdbx_strand_id
1 'polypeptide(L)'
;MTFDDFVAERLDPLLRYATVLCYDPHLAKDIVQEVLLRAQQQWPRISTTVDSPAAYVKRMVTNEFLSLRRRASTREVGASLRVLDELGSPTDDPTGQYDEREAMMAELATLPRRQRAALVMR
;
A
#
# COMPACT_ATOMS: atom_id res chain seq x y z
N MET A 1 -10.86 -7.30 20.77
CA MET A 1 -10.97 -6.37 19.62
C MET A 1 -11.59 -7.14 18.46
N THR A 2 -12.72 -6.68 17.94
CA THR A 2 -13.33 -7.29 16.75
C THR A 2 -12.55 -6.91 15.50
N PHE A 3 -12.86 -7.54 14.36
CA PHE A 3 -12.24 -7.15 13.09
C PHE A 3 -12.64 -5.74 12.69
N ASP A 4 -13.92 -5.39 12.89
CA ASP A 4 -14.45 -4.07 12.53
C ASP A 4 -13.80 -2.96 13.37
N ASP A 5 -13.58 -3.19 14.67
CA ASP A 5 -12.81 -2.27 15.53
C ASP A 5 -11.40 -2.04 14.98
N PHE A 6 -10.74 -3.12 14.56
CA PHE A 6 -9.40 -3.04 14.00
C PHE A 6 -9.37 -2.28 12.68
N VAL A 7 -10.32 -2.55 11.78
CA VAL A 7 -10.40 -1.84 10.48
C VAL A 7 -10.68 -0.36 10.71
N ALA A 8 -11.63 -0.02 11.59
CA ALA A 8 -11.94 1.37 11.94
C ALA A 8 -10.72 2.13 12.45
N GLU A 9 -9.85 1.49 13.25
CA GLU A 9 -8.63 2.12 13.78
C GLU A 9 -7.47 2.12 12.76
N ARG A 10 -7.35 1.09 11.92
CA ARG A 10 -6.10 0.81 11.17
C ARG A 10 -6.18 1.00 9.66
N LEU A 11 -7.37 1.20 9.08
CA LEU A 11 -7.52 1.38 7.64
C LEU A 11 -6.67 2.54 7.11
N ASP A 12 -6.81 3.73 7.70
CA ASP A 12 -6.07 4.93 7.28
C ASP A 12 -4.53 4.78 7.42
N PRO A 13 -4.00 4.32 8.56
CA PRO A 13 -2.57 4.00 8.68
C PRO A 13 -2.07 2.96 7.66
N LEU A 14 -2.87 1.94 7.35
CA LEU A 14 -2.50 0.92 6.36
C LEU A 14 -2.49 1.47 4.95
N LEU A 15 -3.47 2.31 4.59
CA LEU A 15 -3.51 3.00 3.30
C LEU A 15 -2.30 3.93 3.15
N ARG A 16 -2.01 4.81 4.12
CA ARG A 16 -0.82 5.67 4.08
C ARG A 16 0.47 4.86 3.92
N TYR A 17 0.58 3.77 4.68
CA TYR A 17 1.73 2.88 4.59
C TYR A 17 1.86 2.24 3.20
N ALA A 18 0.78 1.70 2.65
CA ALA A 18 0.75 1.07 1.34
C ALA A 18 1.03 2.09 0.23
N THR A 19 0.45 3.30 0.29
CA THR A 19 0.68 4.38 -0.66
C THR A 19 2.15 4.77 -0.75
N VAL A 20 2.86 4.85 0.37
CA VAL A 20 4.31 5.11 0.30
C VAL A 20 5.09 3.89 -0.18
N LEU A 21 4.64 2.68 0.16
CA LEU A 21 5.29 1.44 -0.25
C LEU A 21 5.25 1.22 -1.77
N CYS A 22 4.11 1.45 -2.40
CA CYS A 22 3.91 1.24 -3.84
C CYS A 22 3.99 2.52 -4.68
N TYR A 23 3.96 3.70 -4.05
CA TYR A 23 3.96 5.01 -4.71
C TYR A 23 2.77 5.22 -5.68
N ASP A 24 1.67 4.52 -5.41
CA ASP A 24 0.46 4.55 -6.22
C ASP A 24 -0.75 4.41 -5.26
N PRO A 25 -1.58 5.46 -5.10
CA PRO A 25 -2.74 5.42 -4.23
C PRO A 25 -3.80 4.38 -4.62
N HIS A 26 -3.96 4.07 -5.90
CA HIS A 26 -4.92 3.07 -6.38
C HIS A 26 -4.41 1.67 -6.06
N LEU A 27 -3.16 1.36 -6.40
CA LEU A 27 -2.54 0.09 -6.05
C LEU A 27 -2.48 -0.11 -4.52
N ALA A 28 -2.29 0.96 -3.74
CA ALA A 28 -2.34 0.90 -2.29
C ALA A 28 -3.71 0.44 -1.77
N LYS A 29 -4.80 1.01 -2.32
CA LYS A 29 -6.17 0.61 -1.97
C LYS A 29 -6.39 -0.87 -2.29
N ASP A 30 -5.95 -1.34 -3.45
CA ASP A 30 -6.12 -2.74 -3.86
C ASP A 30 -5.36 -3.70 -2.95
N ILE A 31 -4.10 -3.38 -2.65
CA ILE A 31 -3.28 -4.18 -1.72
C ILE A 31 -3.94 -4.26 -0.34
N VAL A 32 -4.37 -3.11 0.20
CA VAL A 32 -4.97 -3.06 1.53
C VAL A 32 -6.30 -3.82 1.56
N GLN A 33 -7.15 -3.68 0.54
CA GLN A 33 -8.39 -4.42 0.42
C GLN A 33 -8.15 -5.93 0.41
N GLU A 34 -7.26 -6.42 -0.45
CA GLU A 34 -6.93 -7.85 -0.56
C GLU A 34 -6.33 -8.40 0.75
N VAL A 35 -5.55 -7.59 1.47
CA VAL A 35 -5.02 -7.97 2.78
C VAL A 35 -6.11 -8.03 3.84
N LEU A 36 -7.01 -7.04 3.90
CA LEU A 36 -8.08 -7.00 4.88
C LEU A 36 -9.09 -8.13 4.66
N LEU A 37 -9.40 -8.49 3.41
CA LEU A 37 -10.24 -9.65 3.08
C LEU A 37 -9.65 -10.96 3.64
N ARG A 38 -8.35 -11.18 3.43
CA ARG A 38 -7.65 -12.36 3.98
C ARG A 38 -7.50 -12.30 5.51
N ALA A 39 -7.29 -11.11 6.07
CA ALA A 39 -7.19 -10.90 7.50
C ALA A 39 -8.53 -11.19 8.20
N GLN A 40 -9.66 -10.79 7.60
CA GLN A 40 -11.00 -11.07 8.13
C GLN A 40 -11.22 -12.58 8.29
N GLN A 41 -10.89 -13.37 7.25
CA GLN A 41 -11.03 -14.84 7.29
C GLN A 41 -10.19 -15.50 8.38
N GLN A 42 -9.04 -14.92 8.70
CA GLN A 42 -8.12 -15.43 9.72
C GLN A 42 -8.22 -14.68 11.06
N TRP A 43 -9.20 -13.79 11.20
CA TRP A 43 -9.23 -12.84 12.31
C TRP A 43 -9.29 -13.49 13.69
N PRO A 44 -10.07 -14.58 13.92
CA PRO A 44 -10.08 -15.24 15.21
C PRO A 44 -8.69 -15.71 15.64
N ARG A 45 -7.85 -16.17 14.70
CA ARG A 45 -6.47 -16.57 14.97
C ARG A 45 -5.57 -15.36 15.19
N ILE A 46 -5.65 -14.35 14.31
CA ILE A 46 -4.82 -13.15 14.40
C ILE A 46 -5.03 -12.42 15.72
N SER A 47 -6.29 -12.22 16.12
CA SER A 47 -6.65 -11.49 17.34
C SER A 47 -6.30 -12.20 18.64
N THR A 48 -6.09 -13.52 18.62
CA THR A 48 -5.83 -14.33 19.82
C THR A 48 -4.38 -14.78 19.95
N THR A 49 -3.70 -15.10 18.84
CA THR A 49 -2.36 -15.71 18.89
C THR A 49 -1.22 -14.75 18.59
N VAL A 50 -1.52 -13.56 18.05
CA VAL A 50 -0.50 -12.60 17.62
C VAL A 50 -0.42 -11.45 18.61
N ASP A 51 0.78 -11.21 19.17
CA ASP A 51 1.01 -10.14 20.14
C ASP A 51 0.66 -8.74 19.60
N SER A 52 0.91 -8.52 18.30
CA SER A 52 0.54 -7.27 17.61
C SER A 52 -0.17 -7.54 16.28
N PRO A 53 -1.52 -7.56 16.26
CA PRO A 53 -2.31 -7.68 15.04
C PRO A 53 -1.97 -6.59 14.01
N ALA A 54 -1.72 -5.36 14.46
CA ALA A 54 -1.37 -4.25 13.58
C ALA A 54 -0.05 -4.47 12.83
N ALA A 55 1.01 -4.92 13.54
CA ALA A 55 2.29 -5.22 12.90
C ALA A 55 2.18 -6.42 11.94
N TYR A 56 1.39 -7.42 12.29
CA TYR A 56 1.16 -8.59 11.45
C TYR A 56 0.42 -8.24 10.16
N VAL A 57 -0.66 -7.46 10.23
CA VAL A 57 -1.39 -7.00 9.04
C VAL A 57 -0.53 -6.07 8.18
N LYS A 58 0.29 -5.20 8.80
CA LYS A 58 1.26 -4.38 8.07
C LYS A 58 2.26 -5.24 7.28
N ARG A 59 2.73 -6.36 7.86
CA ARG A 59 3.56 -7.35 7.16
C ARG A 59 2.82 -8.05 6.03
N MET A 60 1.52 -8.33 6.19
CA MET A 60 0.69 -8.87 5.11
C MET A 60 0.63 -7.90 3.91
N VAL A 61 0.49 -6.60 4.15
CA VAL A 61 0.58 -5.54 3.11
C VAL A 61 1.92 -5.58 2.38
N THR A 62 3.04 -5.64 3.10
CA THR A 62 4.36 -5.74 2.47
C THR A 62 4.48 -6.99 1.61
N ASN A 63 4.02 -8.14 2.12
CA ASN A 63 4.10 -9.42 1.42
C ASN A 63 3.26 -9.42 0.14
N GLU A 64 2.07 -8.82 0.17
CA GLU A 64 1.21 -8.71 -1.02
C GLU A 64 1.86 -7.84 -2.09
N PHE A 65 2.38 -6.66 -1.73
CA PHE A 65 3.14 -5.83 -2.66
C PHE A 65 4.31 -6.59 -3.31
N LEU A 66 5.10 -7.30 -2.51
CA LEU A 66 6.23 -8.09 -3.00
C LEU A 66 5.78 -9.25 -3.91
N SER A 67 4.63 -9.85 -3.63
CA SER A 67 4.01 -10.90 -4.45
C SER A 67 3.62 -10.36 -5.82
N LEU A 68 2.89 -9.23 -5.86
CA LEU A 68 2.50 -8.55 -7.09
C LEU A 68 3.72 -8.19 -7.95
N ARG A 69 4.75 -7.61 -7.34
CA ARG A 69 6.00 -7.27 -8.03
C ARG A 69 6.70 -8.50 -8.65
N ARG A 70 6.71 -9.63 -7.92
CA ARG A 70 7.30 -10.89 -8.41
C ARG A 70 6.52 -11.43 -9.60
N ARG A 71 5.18 -11.37 -9.54
CA ARG A 71 4.28 -11.80 -10.63
C ARG A 71 4.45 -10.93 -11.87
N ALA A 72 4.55 -9.61 -11.71
CA ALA A 72 4.83 -8.67 -12.79
C ALA A 72 6.18 -9.01 -13.45
N SER A 73 7.25 -9.15 -12.66
CA SER A 73 8.57 -9.53 -13.17
C SER A 73 8.60 -10.90 -13.86
N THR A 74 7.77 -11.86 -13.44
CA THR A 74 7.70 -13.18 -14.08
C THR A 74 6.91 -13.13 -15.40
N ARG A 75 5.91 -12.24 -15.51
CA ARG A 75 5.20 -11.95 -16.77
C ARG A 75 6.10 -11.16 -17.74
N GLU A 76 7.01 -10.34 -17.20
CA GLU A 76 8.00 -9.54 -17.92
C GLU A 76 9.33 -10.26 -18.15
N VAL A 77 9.42 -11.59 -18.09
CA VAL A 77 10.64 -12.32 -18.55
C VAL A 77 10.85 -12.18 -20.07
N GLY A 78 10.00 -11.42 -20.78
CA GLY A 78 10.29 -10.84 -22.10
C GLY A 78 10.89 -9.42 -22.11
N ALA A 79 10.91 -8.69 -20.99
CA ALA A 79 11.38 -7.31 -20.90
C ALA A 79 12.10 -7.05 -19.57
N SER A 80 13.43 -7.24 -19.59
CA SER A 80 14.34 -6.99 -18.48
C SER A 80 14.16 -5.62 -17.81
N LEU A 81 14.00 -5.62 -16.48
CA LEU A 81 14.73 -4.75 -15.53
C LEU A 81 14.73 -3.23 -15.78
N ARG A 82 13.73 -2.65 -16.45
CA ARG A 82 13.65 -1.19 -16.72
C ARG A 82 12.44 -0.45 -16.14
N VAL A 83 11.48 -1.15 -15.52
CA VAL A 83 10.22 -0.53 -15.06
C VAL A 83 10.38 0.39 -13.84
N LEU A 84 11.59 0.55 -13.29
CA LEU A 84 11.88 1.58 -12.28
C LEU A 84 11.89 3.02 -12.85
N ASP A 85 11.84 3.19 -14.17
CA ASP A 85 11.84 4.52 -14.81
C ASP A 85 10.47 4.94 -15.39
N GLU A 86 9.60 3.98 -15.76
CA GLU A 86 8.39 4.28 -16.57
C GLU A 86 7.07 4.35 -15.79
N LEU A 87 6.98 3.90 -14.53
CA LEU A 87 5.74 4.01 -13.74
C LEU A 87 5.52 5.41 -13.12
N GLY A 88 6.22 6.43 -13.64
CA GLY A 88 6.14 7.82 -13.19
C GLY A 88 5.15 8.70 -13.96
N SER A 89 4.29 8.15 -14.81
CA SER A 89 3.29 8.93 -15.55
C SER A 89 1.92 8.85 -14.88
N PRO A 90 1.40 9.95 -14.30
CA PRO A 90 0.03 10.01 -13.80
C PRO A 90 -0.91 9.78 -14.99
N THR A 91 -1.83 8.82 -14.86
CA THR A 91 -2.91 8.66 -15.82
C THR A 91 -4.09 9.43 -15.26
N ASP A 92 -4.39 10.58 -15.85
CA ASP A 92 -5.54 11.43 -15.52
C ASP A 92 -6.85 10.67 -15.82
N ASP A 93 -7.79 10.65 -14.85
CA ASP A 93 -9.24 10.68 -15.12
C ASP A 93 -10.05 10.96 -13.83
N PRO A 94 -11.23 11.62 -13.89
CA PRO A 94 -11.60 12.65 -12.92
C PRO A 94 -12.75 12.22 -12.01
N THR A 95 -12.63 12.52 -10.71
CA THR A 95 -13.81 12.73 -9.85
C THR A 95 -13.44 13.69 -8.71
N GLY A 96 -13.91 14.93 -8.84
CA GLY A 96 -13.44 16.13 -8.11
C GLY A 96 -13.76 16.23 -6.62
N GLN A 97 -13.40 15.23 -5.83
CA GLN A 97 -13.24 15.34 -4.36
C GLN A 97 -11.85 14.86 -3.90
N TYR A 98 -10.96 14.51 -4.83
CA TYR A 98 -9.60 14.02 -4.57
C TYR A 98 -8.51 15.10 -4.70
N ASP A 99 -8.85 16.30 -5.17
CA ASP A 99 -7.93 17.33 -5.65
C ASP A 99 -6.88 17.79 -4.62
N GLU A 100 -7.22 17.91 -3.34
CA GLU A 100 -6.25 18.38 -2.32
C GLU A 100 -5.22 17.30 -1.93
N ARG A 101 -5.66 16.04 -1.87
CA ARG A 101 -4.76 14.91 -1.55
C ARG A 101 -3.92 14.52 -2.74
N GLU A 102 -4.48 14.61 -3.94
CA GLU A 102 -3.77 14.36 -5.19
C GLU A 102 -2.69 15.42 -5.44
N ALA A 103 -3.01 16.70 -5.23
CA ALA A 103 -2.01 17.78 -5.29
C ALA A 103 -0.87 17.56 -4.28
N MET A 104 -1.17 17.15 -3.05
CA MET A 104 -0.15 16.85 -2.05
C MET A 104 0.67 15.60 -2.40
N MET A 105 0.05 14.58 -2.99
CA MET A 105 0.77 13.38 -3.45
C MET A 105 1.65 13.66 -4.67
N ALA A 106 1.20 14.52 -5.60
CA ALA A 106 1.99 15.01 -6.72
C ALA A 106 3.21 15.81 -6.24
N GLU A 107 3.05 16.66 -5.23
CA GLU A 107 4.16 17.39 -4.61
C GLU A 107 5.12 16.47 -3.86
N LEU A 108 4.60 15.49 -3.10
CA LEU A 108 5.45 14.46 -2.48
C LEU A 108 6.19 13.63 -3.52
N ALA A 109 5.63 13.51 -4.73
CA ALA A 109 6.23 12.78 -5.82
C ALA A 109 7.43 13.50 -6.44
N THR A 110 7.53 14.83 -6.29
CA THR A 110 8.71 15.60 -6.73
C THR A 110 9.90 15.45 -5.78
N LEU A 111 9.70 14.90 -4.57
CA LEU A 111 10.75 14.81 -3.57
C LEU A 111 11.77 13.68 -3.85
N PRO A 112 13.08 13.97 -3.71
CA PRO A 112 14.13 12.98 -3.70
C PRO A 112 13.85 11.84 -2.71
N ARG A 113 14.16 10.60 -3.13
CA ARG A 113 13.85 9.35 -2.42
C ARG A 113 14.21 9.34 -0.93
N ARG A 114 15.28 10.04 -0.52
CA ARG A 114 15.73 10.14 0.88
C ARG A 114 14.81 11.00 1.75
N GLN A 115 14.19 12.04 1.20
CA GLN A 115 13.25 12.90 1.91
C GLN A 115 11.89 12.22 2.07
N ARG A 116 11.45 11.45 1.08
CA ARG A 116 10.25 10.61 1.19
C ARG A 116 10.37 9.53 2.28
N ALA A 117 11.51 8.85 2.38
CA ALA A 117 11.75 7.85 3.42
C ALA A 117 11.75 8.46 4.84
N ALA A 118 12.18 9.71 4.99
CA ALA A 118 12.16 10.40 6.29
C ALA A 118 10.75 10.72 6.79
N LEU A 119 9.80 11.00 5.89
CA LEU A 119 8.38 11.21 6.23
C LEU A 119 7.67 9.93 6.71
N VAL A 120 8.18 8.74 6.33
CA VAL A 120 7.61 7.42 6.72
C VAL A 120 8.01 7.00 8.13
N MET A 121 9.12 7.52 8.65
CA MET A 121 9.73 7.09 9.92
C MET A 121 9.47 8.05 11.09
N ARG A 122 8.60 9.05 10.90
CA ARG A 122 8.18 10.00 11.94
C ARG A 122 6.84 9.61 12.55
#